data_AF-A0A1U9NH87-F1
#
_entry.id   AF-A0A1U9NH87-F1
#
_cell.length_a   1.000
_cell.length_b   1.000
_cell.length_c   1.000
_cell.angle_alpha   90.00
_cell.angle_beta   90.00
_cell.angle_gamma   90.00
#
_symmetry.space_group_name_H-M   'P 1'
#
loop_
_entity.id
_entity.type
_entity.pdbx_description
1 polymer ?
#
loop_
_entity_poly.entity_id
_entity_poly.type
_entity_poly.pdbx_seq_one_letter_code
_entity_poly.pdbx_strand_id
1 'polypeptide(L)'
;MGKKEMREKGGDMRRRFTSGRWAKTREMGKRKFVLVYGVFFFGLLSALLSSLIMKLSMPVTVVQIIINLIVFPVCGVFWGAWMWRVNEKRWK
;
A
#
# COMPACT_ATOMS: atom_id res chain seq x y z
N MET A 1 -9.04 -16.19 -35.23
CA MET A 1 -8.71 -15.94 -33.81
C MET A 1 -9.22 -14.54 -33.43
N GLY A 2 -10.31 -14.46 -32.68
CA GLY A 2 -11.10 -13.23 -32.52
C GLY A 2 -10.65 -12.33 -31.37
N LYS A 3 -10.80 -11.00 -31.51
CA LYS A 3 -10.50 -9.99 -30.45
C LYS A 3 -11.13 -10.32 -29.08
N LYS A 4 -12.26 -11.04 -29.04
CA LYS A 4 -12.91 -11.52 -27.81
C LYS A 4 -12.06 -12.54 -27.04
N GLU A 5 -11.54 -13.55 -27.74
CA GLU A 5 -10.68 -14.61 -27.18
C GLU A 5 -9.38 -14.07 -26.60
N MET A 6 -8.79 -13.04 -27.25
CA MET A 6 -7.60 -12.36 -26.72
C MET A 6 -7.89 -11.54 -25.45
N ARG A 7 -9.06 -10.88 -25.36
CA ARG A 7 -9.47 -10.16 -24.13
C ARG A 7 -9.74 -11.11 -22.98
N GLU A 8 -10.34 -12.28 -23.24
CA GLU A 8 -10.59 -13.30 -22.22
C GLU A 8 -9.31 -13.95 -21.72
N LYS A 9 -8.40 -14.38 -22.62
CA LYS A 9 -7.09 -14.93 -22.22
C LYS A 9 -6.24 -13.91 -21.46
N GLY A 10 -6.23 -12.65 -21.90
CA GLY A 10 -5.53 -11.58 -21.20
C GLY A 10 -6.11 -11.25 -19.81
N GLY A 11 -7.43 -11.40 -19.65
CA GLY A 11 -8.12 -11.22 -18.37
C GLY A 11 -7.95 -12.40 -17.40
N ASP A 12 -7.89 -13.63 -17.91
CA ASP A 12 -7.65 -14.84 -17.11
C ASP A 12 -6.19 -14.95 -16.65
N MET A 13 -5.24 -14.64 -17.54
CA MET A 13 -3.82 -14.62 -17.21
C MET A 13 -3.52 -13.60 -16.10
N ARG A 14 -4.06 -12.37 -16.18
CA ARG A 14 -3.90 -11.36 -15.11
C ARG A 14 -4.45 -11.84 -13.76
N ARG A 15 -5.60 -12.54 -13.75
CA ARG A 15 -6.21 -13.06 -12.52
C ARG A 15 -5.31 -14.10 -11.85
N ARG A 16 -4.76 -15.08 -12.60
CA ARG A 16 -3.86 -16.10 -12.04
C ARG A 16 -2.56 -15.52 -11.46
N PHE A 17 -1.97 -14.51 -12.13
CA PHE A 17 -0.75 -13.85 -11.65
C PHE A 17 -0.97 -12.98 -10.40
N THR A 18 -2.15 -12.40 -10.22
CA THR A 18 -2.50 -11.72 -8.96
C THR A 18 -2.72 -12.73 -7.84
N SER A 19 -3.21 -13.93 -8.16
CA SER A 19 -3.45 -14.97 -7.17
C SER A 19 -2.15 -15.58 -6.60
N GLY A 20 -1.17 -15.92 -7.43
CA GLY A 20 0.09 -16.47 -6.90
C GLY A 20 0.82 -15.51 -5.94
N ARG A 21 0.75 -14.20 -6.21
CA ARG A 21 1.41 -13.17 -5.41
C ARG A 21 0.71 -12.93 -4.06
N TRP A 22 -0.61 -12.83 -4.06
CA TRP A 22 -1.36 -12.62 -2.82
C TRP A 22 -1.30 -13.81 -1.86
N ALA A 23 -1.25 -15.05 -2.37
CA ALA A 23 -1.09 -16.23 -1.53
C ALA A 23 0.20 -16.16 -0.68
N LYS A 24 1.32 -15.81 -1.31
CA LYS A 24 2.62 -15.62 -0.64
C LYS A 24 2.60 -14.43 0.34
N THR A 25 1.91 -13.34 0.00
CA THR A 25 1.72 -12.20 0.90
C THR A 25 0.84 -12.54 2.10
N ARG A 26 -0.16 -13.41 1.92
CA ARG A 26 -1.09 -13.85 2.95
C ARG A 26 -0.40 -14.74 4.00
N GLU A 27 0.58 -15.56 3.60
CA GLU A 27 1.38 -16.39 4.53
C GLU A 27 2.10 -15.56 5.60
N MET A 28 2.52 -14.32 5.29
CA MET A 28 3.14 -13.43 6.28
C MET A 28 2.16 -12.99 7.39
N GLY A 29 0.85 -13.05 7.13
CA GLY A 29 -0.20 -12.66 8.07
C GLY A 29 -0.48 -11.15 8.10
N LYS A 30 -1.73 -10.82 8.46
CA LYS A 30 -2.28 -9.46 8.43
C LYS A 30 -1.45 -8.44 9.21
N ARG A 31 -0.97 -8.79 10.41
CA ARG A 31 -0.20 -7.88 11.27
C ARG A 31 1.14 -7.50 10.64
N LYS A 32 1.90 -8.48 10.12
CA LYS A 32 3.17 -8.21 9.43
C LYS A 32 2.95 -7.44 8.13
N PHE A 33 1.90 -7.74 7.37
CA PHE A 33 1.57 -6.98 6.16
C PHE A 33 1.27 -5.51 6.47
N VAL A 34 0.45 -5.23 7.49
CA VAL A 34 0.13 -3.85 7.87
C VAL A 34 1.37 -3.11 8.38
N LEU A 35 2.23 -3.76 9.16
CA LEU A 35 3.48 -3.16 9.64
C LEU A 35 4.48 -2.90 8.51
N VAL A 36 4.72 -3.87 7.63
CA VAL A 36 5.73 -3.76 6.57
C VAL A 36 5.23 -2.90 5.40
N TYR A 37 4.03 -3.18 4.89
CA TYR A 37 3.50 -2.49 3.71
C TYR A 37 2.73 -1.21 4.06
N GLY A 38 2.07 -1.17 5.20
CA GLY A 38 1.37 0.02 5.68
C GLY A 38 2.31 0.99 6.39
N VAL A 39 2.92 0.58 7.50
CA VAL A 39 3.72 1.50 8.33
C VAL A 39 5.08 1.78 7.72
N PHE A 40 5.84 0.76 7.32
CA PHE A 40 7.16 0.96 6.72
C PHE A 40 7.07 1.50 5.30
N PHE A 41 6.29 0.89 4.40
CA PHE A 41 6.23 1.37 3.02
C PHE A 41 5.42 2.66 2.85
N PHE A 42 4.32 2.85 3.58
CA PHE A 42 3.51 4.07 3.44
C PHE A 42 3.98 5.16 4.40
N GLY A 43 4.16 4.82 5.69
CA GLY A 43 4.58 5.77 6.72
C GLY A 43 6.01 6.29 6.52
N LEU A 44 7.00 5.39 6.38
CA LEU A 44 8.42 5.80 6.22
C LEU A 44 8.65 6.53 4.90
N LEU A 45 8.07 6.03 3.81
CA LEU A 45 8.23 6.65 2.48
C LEU A 45 7.57 8.02 2.45
N SER A 46 6.37 8.17 3.03
CA SER A 46 5.70 9.48 3.12
C SER A 46 6.44 10.45 4.03
N ALA A 47 7.02 9.98 5.14
CA ALA A 47 7.85 10.80 6.02
C ALA A 47 9.12 11.29 5.32
N LEU A 48 9.77 10.43 4.54
CA LEU A 48 10.93 10.79 3.69
C LEU A 48 10.53 11.82 2.63
N LEU A 49 9.44 11.59 1.91
CA LEU A 49 8.95 12.50 0.88
C LEU A 49 8.55 13.86 1.47
N SER A 50 7.82 13.84 2.59
CA SER A 50 7.39 15.03 3.29
C SER A 50 8.58 15.83 3.82
N SER A 51 9.60 15.16 4.36
CA SER A 51 10.84 15.83 4.80
C SER A 51 11.58 16.48 3.64
N LEU A 52 11.63 15.83 2.48
CA LEU A 52 12.27 16.37 1.28
C LEU A 52 11.51 17.59 0.73
N ILE A 53 10.18 17.53 0.71
CA ILE A 53 9.31 18.64 0.28
C ILE A 53 9.40 19.82 1.27
N MET A 54 9.39 19.54 2.58
CA MET A 54 9.52 20.57 3.61
C MET A 54 10.84 21.33 3.51
N LYS A 55 11.93 20.66 3.10
CA LYS A 55 13.23 21.29 2.85
C LYS A 55 13.19 22.34 1.71
N LEU A 56 12.25 22.22 0.77
CA LEU A 56 12.11 23.16 -0.35
C LEU A 56 11.09 24.28 -0.09
N SER A 57 10.07 24.05 0.74
CA SER A 57 8.87 24.90 0.69
C SER A 57 8.80 26.04 1.73
N MET A 58 9.09 25.83 3.03
CA MET A 58 8.94 26.88 4.08
C MET A 58 9.67 26.52 5.39
N PRO A 59 9.97 27.49 6.28
CA PRO A 59 10.38 27.21 7.66
C PRO A 59 9.26 26.50 8.41
N VAL A 60 9.47 25.22 8.68
CA VAL A 60 8.50 24.36 9.34
C VAL A 60 8.58 24.51 10.84
N THR A 61 7.44 24.85 11.45
CA THR A 61 7.27 24.84 12.91
C THR A 61 7.35 23.41 13.45
N VAL A 62 8.00 23.24 14.60
CA VAL A 62 8.16 21.95 15.31
C VAL A 62 6.81 21.23 15.49
N VAL A 63 5.73 21.99 15.71
CA VAL A 63 4.36 21.48 15.85
C VAL A 63 3.87 20.72 14.60
N GLN A 64 4.15 21.24 13.39
CA GLN A 64 3.74 20.58 12.14
C GLN A 64 4.50 19.28 11.88
N ILE A 65 5.77 19.23 12.28
CA ILE A 65 6.58 18.00 12.18
C ILE A 65 6.01 16.92 13.09
N ILE A 66 5.64 17.26 14.33
CA ILE A 66 5.04 16.32 15.28
C ILE A 66 3.68 15.79 14.78
N ILE A 67 2.82 16.68 14.26
CA ILE A 67 1.53 16.28 13.69
C ILE A 67 1.74 15.32 12.53
N ASN A 68 2.64 15.63 11.60
CA ASN A 68 2.94 14.75 10.47
C ASN A 68 3.50 13.40 10.94
N LEU A 69 4.38 13.39 11.94
CA LEU A 69 4.96 12.17 12.50
C LEU A 69 3.91 11.23 13.10
N ILE A 70 2.75 11.74 13.51
CA ILE A 70 1.64 10.94 14.05
C ILE A 70 0.62 10.59 12.97
N VAL A 71 0.23 11.57 12.15
CA VAL A 71 -0.80 11.39 11.11
C VAL A 71 -0.34 10.40 10.03
N PHE A 72 0.91 10.50 9.57
CA PHE A 72 1.43 9.59 8.54
C PHE A 72 1.43 8.11 8.93
N PRO A 73 1.93 7.69 10.12
CA PRO A 73 1.86 6.30 10.52
C PRO A 73 0.42 5.84 10.81
N VAL A 74 -0.45 6.70 11.37
CA VAL A 74 -1.87 6.35 11.58
C VAL A 74 -2.57 6.09 10.23
N CYS A 75 -2.36 6.95 9.24
CA CYS A 75 -2.84 6.76 7.88
C CYS A 75 -2.24 5.49 7.25
N GLY A 76 -0.95 5.21 7.47
CA GLY A 76 -0.28 3.99 6.98
C GLY A 76 -0.88 2.70 7.56
N VAL A 77 -1.24 2.69 8.85
CA VAL A 77 -1.94 1.56 9.48
C VAL A 77 -3.33 1.37 8.87
N PHE A 78 -4.10 2.45 8.73
CA PHE A 78 -5.46 2.39 8.18
C PHE A 78 -5.45 1.90 6.72
N TRP A 79 -4.53 2.44 5.91
CA TRP A 79 -4.33 2.05 4.53
C TRP A 79 -3.90 0.59 4.41
N GLY A 80 -2.90 0.15 5.19
CA GLY A 80 -2.46 -1.25 5.20
C GLY A 80 -3.59 -2.21 5.56
N ALA A 81 -4.42 -1.85 6.56
CA ALA A 81 -5.56 -2.66 6.99
C ALA A 81 -6.68 -2.70 5.93
N TRP A 82 -6.94 -1.57 5.26
CA TRP A 82 -7.89 -1.49 4.15
C TRP A 82 -7.42 -2.35 2.97
N MET A 83 -6.17 -2.18 2.56
CA MET A 83 -5.58 -2.89 1.43
C MET A 83 -5.60 -4.41 1.65
N TRP A 84 -5.36 -4.86 2.88
CA TRP A 84 -5.52 -6.27 3.24
C TRP A 84 -6.95 -6.76 3.02
N ARG A 85 -7.96 -6.02 3.51
CA ARG A 85 -9.37 -6.38 3.33
C ARG A 85 -9.78 -6.42 1.86
N VAL A 86 -9.32 -5.47 1.05
CA VAL A 86 -9.60 -5.44 -0.40
C VAL A 86 -9.02 -6.66 -1.09
N ASN A 87 -7.77 -7.02 -0.79
CA ASN A 87 -7.14 -8.17 -1.40
C ASN A 87 -7.72 -9.51 -0.91
N GLU A 88 -8.14 -9.61 0.36
CA GLU A 88 -8.91 -10.76 0.85
C GLU A 88 -10.26 -10.91 0.14
N LYS A 89 -11.00 -9.82 -0.06
CA LYS A 89 -12.27 -9.82 -0.79
C LYS A 89 -12.12 -10.16 -2.28
N ARG A 90 -10.97 -9.81 -2.88
CA ARG A 90 -10.68 -10.12 -4.28
C ARG A 90 -10.24 -11.57 -4.49
N TRP A 91 -9.81 -12.24 -3.41
CA TRP A 91 -9.47 -13.66 -3.42
C TRP A 91 -10.66 -14.58 -3.17
N LYS A 92 -11.56 -14.20 -2.25
CA LYS A 92 -12.81 -14.93 -2.00
C LYS A 92 -13.76 -14.81 -3.18
#